data_AF-A0A850RJC1-F1
#
_entry.id   AF-A0A850RJC1-F1
#
_cell.length_a   1.000
_cell.length_b   1.000
_cell.length_c   1.000
_cell.angle_alpha   90.00
_cell.angle_beta   90.00
_cell.angle_gamma   90.00
#
_symmetry.space_group_name_H-M   'P 1'
#
loop_
_entity.id
_entity.type
_entity.pdbx_description
1 polymer ?
#
loop_
_entity_poly.entity_id
_entity_poly.type
_entity_poly.pdbx_seq_one_letter_code
_entity_poly.pdbx_strand_id
1 'polypeptide(L)'
;MTEHAPDLGHPTRLLFLGEETLADGFRLIGFETYPNPTPEEADRLLRDLRRDQAKALVIVDDALMAQQIPNLHRVRQEGGRIVVIAVPALGAQPRLTSEVAQRLASLFGTATLETAPSGERESS
;
A
#
# COMPACT_ATOMS: atom_id res chain seq x y z
N MET A 1 -0.72 28.52 -21.55
CA MET A 1 -0.14 27.62 -20.54
C MET A 1 -1.01 27.75 -19.31
N THR A 2 -1.92 26.81 -19.09
CA THR A 2 -2.85 26.85 -17.96
C THR A 2 -2.10 26.38 -16.73
N GLU A 3 -1.72 27.33 -15.87
CA GLU A 3 -1.22 27.05 -14.52
C GLU A 3 -2.28 26.20 -13.79
N HIS A 4 -1.93 24.96 -13.45
CA HIS A 4 -2.69 24.17 -12.50
C HIS A 4 -2.58 24.89 -11.15
N ALA A 5 -3.63 25.61 -10.75
CA ALA A 5 -3.78 26.08 -9.39
C ALA A 5 -3.62 24.88 -8.44
N PRO A 6 -2.84 24.99 -7.36
CA PRO A 6 -2.73 23.91 -6.39
C PRO A 6 -4.13 23.59 -5.89
N ASP A 7 -4.48 22.32 -5.95
CA ASP A 7 -5.76 21.82 -5.46
C ASP A 7 -5.82 22.01 -3.94
N LEU A 8 -6.30 23.19 -3.53
CA LEU A 8 -6.57 23.57 -2.13
C LEU A 8 -7.75 22.77 -1.54
N GLY A 9 -8.32 21.84 -2.31
CA GLY A 9 -9.37 20.92 -1.90
C GLY A 9 -8.79 19.64 -1.29
N HIS A 10 -8.67 19.66 0.03
CA HIS A 10 -8.34 18.56 0.95
C HIS A 10 -6.94 17.92 0.76
N PRO A 11 -6.06 17.99 1.77
CA PRO A 11 -4.75 17.35 1.70
C PRO A 11 -4.90 15.83 1.54
N THR A 12 -3.98 15.22 0.78
CA THR A 12 -3.91 13.76 0.64
C THR A 12 -3.70 13.14 2.01
N ARG A 13 -4.58 12.22 2.40
CA ARG A 13 -4.45 11.47 3.65
C ARG A 13 -3.39 10.38 3.50
N LEU A 14 -2.54 10.23 4.50
CA LEU A 14 -1.52 9.19 4.56
C LEU A 14 -1.96 8.17 5.60
N LEU A 15 -2.33 6.96 5.21
CA LEU A 15 -2.84 5.93 6.11
C LEU A 15 -1.91 4.72 6.14
N PHE A 16 -1.69 4.16 7.33
CA PHE A 16 -1.02 2.88 7.51
C PHE A 16 -1.97 1.91 8.21
N LEU A 17 -2.14 0.71 7.67
CA LEU A 17 -2.94 -0.38 8.22
C LEU A 17 -2.09 -1.64 8.28
N GLY A 18 -1.76 -2.10 9.47
CA GLY A 18 -0.95 -3.30 9.61
C GLY A 18 -0.34 -3.46 10.99
N GLU A 19 0.70 -4.27 11.09
CA GLU A 19 1.35 -4.61 12.35
C GLU A 19 1.72 -3.38 13.22
N GLU A 20 1.54 -3.50 14.53
CA GLU A 20 1.83 -2.45 15.52
C GLU A 20 3.27 -1.91 15.42
N THR A 21 4.26 -2.80 15.27
CA THR A 21 5.68 -2.39 15.22
C THR A 21 5.99 -1.49 14.00
N LEU A 22 5.36 -1.75 12.85
CA LEU A 22 5.46 -0.87 11.68
C LEU A 22 4.67 0.43 11.88
N ALA A 23 3.49 0.34 12.50
CA ALA A 23 2.62 1.49 12.75
C ALA A 23 3.35 2.60 13.54
N ASP A 24 4.24 2.24 14.46
CA ASP A 24 5.06 3.20 15.20
C ASP A 24 5.98 4.01 14.29
N GLY A 25 6.69 3.35 13.37
CA GLY A 25 7.57 4.02 12.40
C GLY A 25 6.80 4.95 11.46
N PHE A 26 5.65 4.52 10.95
CA PHE A 26 4.80 5.32 10.07
C PHE A 26 4.19 6.55 10.77
N ARG A 27 3.86 6.43 12.06
CA ARG A 27 3.35 7.56 12.85
C ARG A 27 4.35 8.69 12.96
N LEU A 28 5.64 8.37 13.09
CA LEU A 28 6.73 9.37 13.18
C LEU A 28 6.86 10.23 11.91
N ILE A 29 6.41 9.72 10.77
CA ILE A 29 6.47 10.43 9.47
C ILE A 29 5.10 10.99 9.04
N GLY A 30 4.13 11.04 9.96
CA GLY A 30 2.86 11.73 9.76
C GLY A 30 1.73 10.91 9.14
N PHE A 31 1.83 9.57 9.17
CA PHE A 31 0.70 8.72 8.78
C PHE A 31 -0.34 8.62 9.90
N GLU A 32 -1.62 8.61 9.52
CA GLU A 32 -2.71 8.08 10.34
C GLU A 32 -2.57 6.57 10.43
N THR A 33 -2.20 6.05 11.60
CA THR A 33 -1.86 4.64 11.75
C THR A 33 -2.95 3.86 12.49
N TYR A 34 -3.29 2.70 11.93
CA TYR A 34 -4.26 1.74 12.45
C TYR A 34 -3.50 0.44 12.71
N PRO A 35 -3.02 0.22 13.95
CA PRO A 35 -2.27 -0.99 14.29
C PRO A 35 -3.19 -2.20 14.41
N ASN A 36 -2.79 -3.33 13.82
CA ASN A 36 -3.49 -4.62 13.84
C ASN A 36 -5.00 -4.54 13.57
N PRO A 37 -5.46 -3.84 12.51
CA PRO A 37 -6.89 -3.61 12.30
C PRO A 37 -7.57 -4.92 11.88
N THR A 38 -8.82 -5.10 12.30
CA THR A 38 -9.62 -6.22 11.77
C THR A 38 -9.96 -5.99 10.30
N PRO A 39 -10.27 -7.05 9.52
CA PRO A 39 -10.74 -6.91 8.14
C PRO A 39 -11.94 -5.97 8.02
N GLU A 40 -12.85 -5.99 8.98
CA GLU A 40 -14.05 -5.14 9.02
C GLU A 40 -13.73 -3.66 9.30
N GLU A 41 -12.69 -3.40 10.08
CA GLU A 41 -12.17 -2.05 10.32
C GLU A 41 -11.52 -1.47 9.07
N ALA A 42 -10.64 -2.25 8.43
CA ALA A 42 -10.02 -1.88 7.16
C ALA A 42 -11.08 -1.65 6.07
N ASP A 43 -12.10 -2.53 5.99
CA ASP A 43 -13.20 -2.41 5.03
C ASP A 43 -14.03 -1.12 5.26
N ARG A 44 -14.30 -0.77 6.52
CA ARG A 44 -14.98 0.48 6.90
C ARG A 44 -14.17 1.70 6.48
N LEU A 45 -12.89 1.75 6.84
CA LEU A 45 -12.01 2.88 6.52
C LEU A 45 -11.94 3.13 5.01
N LEU A 46 -11.75 2.07 4.22
CA LEU A 46 -11.65 2.18 2.76
C LEU A 46 -13.00 2.56 2.11
N ARG A 47 -14.12 2.11 2.67
CA ARG A 47 -15.45 2.55 2.25
C ARG A 47 -15.66 4.02 2.51
N ASP A 48 -15.31 4.51 3.69
CA ASP A 48 -15.48 5.92 4.05
C ASP A 48 -14.60 6.82 3.17
N LEU A 49 -13.33 6.44 2.93
CA LEU A 49 -12.45 7.13 1.98
C LEU A 49 -13.07 7.25 0.58
N ARG A 50 -13.67 6.16 0.08
CA ARG A 50 -14.31 6.17 -1.24
C ARG A 50 -15.60 7.01 -1.25
N ARG A 51 -16.45 6.87 -0.23
CA ARG A 51 -17.71 7.63 -0.09
C ARG A 51 -17.43 9.13 -0.06
N ASP A 52 -16.42 9.52 0.70
CA ASP A 52 -16.04 10.91 0.91
C ASP A 52 -15.16 11.44 -0.23
N GLN A 53 -14.93 10.61 -1.26
CA GLN A 53 -14.15 10.97 -2.45
C GLN A 53 -12.72 11.46 -2.13
N ALA A 54 -12.17 10.98 -1.02
CA ALA A 54 -10.89 11.41 -0.48
C ALA A 54 -9.71 11.01 -1.37
N LYS A 55 -8.64 11.82 -1.32
CA LYS A 55 -7.32 11.45 -1.84
C LYS A 55 -6.55 10.77 -0.72
N ALA A 56 -6.03 9.56 -0.97
CA ALA A 56 -5.29 8.82 0.03
C ALA A 56 -4.14 8.01 -0.54
N LEU A 57 -3.02 7.99 0.19
CA LEU A 57 -2.01 6.96 0.09
C LEU A 57 -2.19 6.01 1.27
N VAL A 58 -2.48 4.75 0.97
CA VAL A 58 -2.78 3.72 1.95
C VAL A 58 -1.70 2.65 1.89
N ILE A 59 -0.91 2.55 2.95
CA ILE A 59 0.03 1.45 3.14
C ILE A 59 -0.68 0.35 3.93
N VAL A 60 -0.61 -0.86 3.42
CA VAL A 60 -1.24 -2.05 3.99
C VAL A 60 -0.16 -3.11 4.13
N ASP A 61 -0.09 -3.81 5.25
CA ASP A 61 0.84 -4.94 5.34
C ASP A 61 0.43 -6.13 4.43
N ASP A 62 1.37 -7.01 4.11
CA ASP A 62 1.09 -8.17 3.25
C ASP A 62 -0.01 -9.08 3.80
N ALA A 63 -0.12 -9.21 5.13
CA ALA A 63 -1.09 -10.09 5.77
C ALA A 63 -2.53 -9.58 5.56
N LEU A 64 -2.76 -8.29 5.76
CA LEU A 64 -4.04 -7.64 5.52
C LEU A 64 -4.34 -7.53 4.02
N MET A 65 -3.31 -7.31 3.19
CA MET A 65 -3.43 -7.29 1.72
C MET A 65 -3.90 -8.64 1.14
N ALA A 66 -3.53 -9.76 1.77
CA ALA A 66 -3.92 -11.11 1.35
C ALA A 66 -5.37 -11.48 1.73
N GLN A 67 -6.04 -10.70 2.60
CA GLN A 67 -7.40 -10.99 3.04
C GLN A 67 -8.46 -10.58 2.01
N GLN A 68 -9.61 -11.24 2.08
CA GLN A 68 -10.77 -10.93 1.24
C GLN A 68 -11.54 -9.72 1.80
N ILE A 69 -11.07 -8.51 1.50
CA ILE A 69 -11.65 -7.25 1.97
C ILE A 69 -12.33 -6.54 0.78
N PRO A 70 -13.68 -6.47 0.72
CA PRO A 70 -14.40 -5.98 -0.44
C PRO A 70 -13.99 -4.57 -0.88
N ASN A 71 -13.87 -3.63 0.07
CA ASN A 71 -13.52 -2.25 -0.27
C ASN A 71 -12.04 -2.10 -0.65
N LEU A 72 -11.15 -2.97 -0.16
CA LEU A 72 -9.74 -3.05 -0.58
C LEU A 72 -9.61 -3.49 -2.03
N HIS A 73 -10.32 -4.54 -2.44
CA HIS A 73 -10.36 -4.96 -3.84
C HIS A 73 -10.92 -3.86 -4.74
N ARG A 74 -11.97 -3.17 -4.28
CA ARG A 74 -12.61 -2.11 -5.07
C ARG A 74 -11.69 -0.92 -5.32
N VAL A 75 -11.04 -0.39 -4.27
CA VAL A 75 -10.12 0.77 -4.45
C VAL A 75 -8.92 0.42 -5.33
N ARG A 76 -8.43 -0.83 -5.27
CA ARG A 76 -7.34 -1.31 -6.13
C ARG A 76 -7.75 -1.40 -7.60
N GLN A 77 -9.02 -1.66 -7.90
CA GLN A 77 -9.56 -1.73 -9.26
C GLN A 77 -9.96 -0.37 -9.82
N GLU A 78 -10.50 0.52 -8.99
CA GLU A 78 -10.94 1.87 -9.42
C GLU A 78 -9.73 2.78 -9.73
N GLY A 79 -8.71 2.77 -8.88
CA GLY A 79 -7.52 3.62 -9.02
C GLY A 79 -7.81 5.13 -8.94
N GLY A 80 -6.80 5.95 -9.25
CA GLY A 80 -6.94 7.40 -9.37
C GLY A 80 -6.75 8.20 -8.08
N ARG A 81 -7.67 8.09 -7.10
CA ARG A 81 -7.66 8.93 -5.88
C ARG A 81 -7.06 8.23 -4.66
N ILE A 82 -7.21 6.91 -4.60
CA ILE A 82 -6.70 6.10 -3.50
C ILE A 82 -5.66 5.16 -4.08
N VAL A 83 -4.41 5.34 -3.66
CA VAL A 83 -3.29 4.45 -4.00
C VAL A 83 -3.06 3.52 -2.83
N VAL A 84 -3.06 2.22 -3.09
CA VAL A 84 -2.81 1.19 -2.08
C VAL A 84 -1.50 0.48 -2.38
N ILE A 85 -0.61 0.40 -1.40
CA ILE A 85 0.69 -0.26 -1.51
C ILE A 85 0.83 -1.31 -0.41
N ALA A 86 1.31 -2.49 -0.77
CA ALA A 86 1.63 -3.56 0.17
C ALA A 86 3.05 -3.38 0.73
N VAL A 87 3.24 -3.62 2.02
CA VAL A 87 4.54 -3.62 2.70
C VAL A 87 4.74 -4.94 3.45
N PRO A 88 5.90 -5.60 3.32
CA PRO A 88 6.17 -6.83 4.05
C PRO A 88 6.35 -6.57 5.55
N ALA A 89 6.11 -7.60 6.35
CA ALA A 89 6.42 -7.57 7.77
C ALA A 89 7.92 -7.30 8.02
N LEU A 90 8.26 -6.76 9.19
CA LEU A 90 9.65 -6.50 9.56
C LEU A 90 10.46 -7.80 9.59
N GLY A 91 11.61 -7.80 8.92
CA GLY A 91 12.51 -8.97 8.84
C GLY A 91 12.07 -10.06 7.84
N ALA A 92 10.92 -9.92 7.19
CA ALA A 92 10.53 -10.80 6.10
C ALA A 92 11.35 -10.49 4.84
N GLN A 93 11.72 -11.52 4.08
CA GLN A 93 12.27 -11.31 2.74
C GLN A 93 11.19 -10.75 1.83
N PRO A 94 11.42 -9.60 1.16
CA PRO A 94 10.43 -9.02 0.25
C PRO A 94 10.11 -10.01 -0.87
N ARG A 95 8.82 -10.28 -1.08
CA ARG A 95 8.34 -11.06 -2.22
C ARG A 95 7.53 -10.16 -3.14
N LEU A 96 7.79 -10.26 -4.43
CA LEU A 96 6.99 -9.58 -5.46
C LEU A 96 5.66 -10.32 -5.64
N THR A 97 4.69 -10.06 -4.76
CA THR A 97 3.36 -10.69 -4.76
C THR A 97 2.31 -9.93 -5.58
N SER A 98 2.67 -8.76 -6.12
CA SER A 98 1.73 -7.88 -6.83
C SER A 98 1.17 -8.52 -8.11
N GLU A 99 -0.05 -8.14 -8.49
CA GLU A 99 -0.65 -8.55 -9.78
C GLU A 99 0.22 -8.13 -10.97
N VAL A 100 0.92 -7.00 -10.86
CA VAL A 100 1.87 -6.55 -11.88
C VAL A 100 3.02 -7.55 -11.98
N ALA A 101 3.63 -7.94 -10.86
CA ALA A 101 4.70 -8.94 -10.86
C ALA A 101 4.23 -10.29 -11.43
N GLN A 102 3.02 -10.73 -11.08
CA GLN A 102 2.44 -11.96 -11.65
C GLN A 102 2.22 -11.86 -13.16
N ARG A 103 1.72 -10.71 -13.65
CA ARG A 103 1.59 -10.47 -15.11
C ARG A 103 2.94 -10.36 -15.80
N LEU A 104 3.93 -9.74 -15.18
CA LEU A 104 5.28 -9.71 -15.72
C LEU A 104 5.89 -11.11 -15.78
N ALA A 105 5.68 -11.94 -14.75
CA ALA A 105 6.11 -13.34 -14.74
C ALA A 105 5.47 -14.15 -15.86
N SER A 106 4.18 -13.93 -16.14
CA SER A 106 3.48 -14.63 -17.21
C SER A 106 3.90 -14.17 -18.60
N LEU A 107 4.30 -12.90 -18.75
CA LEU A 107 4.75 -12.32 -20.01
C LEU A 107 6.22 -12.60 -20.32
N PHE A 108 7.10 -12.62 -19.31
CA PHE A 108 8.55 -12.67 -19.48
C PHE A 108 9.20 -13.95 -18.91
N GLY A 109 8.43 -14.82 -18.25
CA GLY A 109 8.94 -15.98 -17.50
C GLY A 109 9.49 -15.58 -16.12
N THR A 110 9.61 -16.55 -15.22
CA THR A 110 10.02 -16.34 -13.82
C THR A 110 11.46 -15.85 -13.66
N ALA A 111 12.30 -16.01 -14.68
CA ALA A 111 13.73 -15.69 -14.65
C ALA A 111 14.04 -14.18 -14.52
N THR A 112 13.09 -13.28 -14.80
CA THR A 112 13.32 -11.82 -14.77
C THR A 112 13.00 -11.18 -13.41
N LEU A 113 12.35 -11.90 -12.48
CA LEU A 113 11.89 -11.34 -11.20
C LEU A 113 12.81 -11.64 -10.01
N GLU A 114 13.81 -12.53 -10.17
CA GLU A 114 14.83 -12.81 -9.14
C GLU A 114 15.93 -11.74 -9.06
N THR A 115 15.99 -10.79 -10.00
CA THR A 115 17.09 -9.82 -10.12
C THR A 115 16.76 -8.43 -9.52
N ALA A 116 15.98 -8.37 -8.45
CA ALA A 116 15.99 -7.17 -7.61
C ALA A 116 17.27 -7.20 -6.76
N PRO A 117 18.12 -6.16 -6.79
CA PRO A 117 19.40 -6.19 -6.08
C PRO A 117 19.15 -6.22 -4.58
N SER A 118 19.37 -7.39 -3.98
CA SER A 118 19.72 -7.52 -2.58
C SER A 118 20.97 -6.68 -2.36
N GLY A 119 20.82 -5.56 -1.66
CA GLY A 119 21.93 -4.71 -1.26
C GLY A 119 22.81 -5.43 -0.24
N GLU A 120 23.64 -6.35 -0.71
CA GLU A 120 24.81 -6.82 0.03
C GLU A 120 25.80 -5.65 0.10
N ARG A 121 25.78 -4.93 1.23
CA ARG A 121 26.90 -4.08 1.61
C ARG A 121 28.03 -5.00 2.03
N GLU A 122 28.90 -5.30 1.07
CA GLU A 122 30.24 -5.80 1.31
C GLU A 122 30.94 -4.83 2.29
N SER A 123 31.29 -5.31 3.48
CA SER A 123 32.16 -4.59 4.41
C SER A 123 33.42 -5.41 4.58
N SER A 124 34.49 -4.93 3.93
CA SER A 124 35.89 -5.27 4.25
C SER A 124 36.30 -4.65 5.59
#